data_AF-A0A2A2HPA6-F1
#
_entry.id   AF-A0A2A2HPA6-F1
#
_cell.length_a   1.000
_cell.length_b   1.000
_cell.length_c   1.000
_cell.angle_alpha   90.00
_cell.angle_beta   90.00
_cell.angle_gamma   90.00
#
_symmetry.space_group_name_H-M   'P 1'
#
loop_
_entity.id
_entity.type
_entity.pdbx_description
1 polymer ?
#
loop_
_entity_poly.entity_id
_entity_poly.type
_entity_poly.pdbx_seq_one_letter_code
_entity_poly.pdbx_strand_id
1 'polypeptide(L)'
;MITKSLTEAIFNHVKKVFPQEACGVICQKSRVKRYFPCRNLAANPTGQFELSPEDYSNAEDWGLPVAIVHSHCGDGVTTHPSEID
;
A
#
# COMPACT_ATOMS: atom_id res chain seq x y z
N MET A 1 -1.79 -15.03 -5.85
CA MET A 1 -3.15 -14.62 -5.49
C MET A 1 -3.13 -13.92 -4.13
N ILE A 2 -3.83 -12.80 -3.98
CA ILE A 2 -3.99 -12.09 -2.69
C ILE A 2 -4.98 -12.90 -1.85
N THR A 3 -4.65 -13.17 -0.58
CA THR A 3 -5.52 -13.92 0.34
C THR A 3 -6.48 -12.98 1.05
N LYS A 4 -7.59 -13.52 1.58
CA LYS A 4 -8.56 -12.74 2.39
C LYS A 4 -7.90 -11.99 3.56
N SER A 5 -6.97 -12.63 4.27
CA SER A 5 -6.23 -12.01 5.37
C SER A 5 -5.35 -10.84 4.93
N LEU A 6 -4.76 -10.94 3.73
CA LEU A 6 -3.95 -9.86 3.15
C LEU A 6 -4.83 -8.68 2.75
N THR A 7 -5.98 -8.97 2.13
CA THR A 7 -7.01 -7.98 1.80
C THR A 7 -7.52 -7.25 3.05
N GLU A 8 -7.81 -7.97 4.13
CA GLU A 8 -8.24 -7.37 5.40
C GLU A 8 -7.18 -6.44 6.00
N ALA A 9 -5.89 -6.84 5.96
CA ALA A 9 -4.79 -5.99 6.42
C ALA A 9 -4.68 -4.69 5.61
N ILE A 10 -4.85 -4.78 4.28
CA ILE A 10 -4.88 -3.62 3.39
C ILE A 10 -6.05 -2.70 3.74
N PHE A 11 -7.28 -3.22 3.81
CA PHE A 11 -8.46 -2.41 4.13
C PHE A 11 -8.39 -1.78 5.53
N ASN A 12 -7.80 -2.47 6.50
CA ASN A 12 -7.56 -1.92 7.82
C ASN A 12 -6.56 -0.76 7.78
N HIS A 13 -5.56 -0.80 6.89
CA HIS A 13 -4.67 0.34 6.68
C HIS A 13 -5.39 1.51 6.02
N VAL A 14 -6.13 1.26 4.93
CA VAL A 14 -6.94 2.27 4.23
C VAL A 14 -7.85 3.03 5.20
N LYS A 15 -8.61 2.32 6.03
CA LYS A 15 -9.51 2.94 7.01
C LYS A 15 -8.80 3.82 8.04
N LYS A 16 -7.54 3.53 8.38
CA LYS A 16 -6.79 4.27 9.40
C LYS A 16 -6.25 5.59 8.88
N VAL A 17 -5.92 5.66 7.59
CA VAL A 17 -5.25 6.83 7.00
C VAL A 17 -6.19 7.69 6.15
N PHE A 18 -7.39 7.20 5.84
CA PHE A 18 -8.44 7.98 5.20
C PHE A 18 -8.60 9.35 5.90
N PRO A 19 -8.65 10.48 5.17
CA PRO A 19 -8.87 10.59 3.71
C PRO A 19 -7.60 10.54 2.84
N GLN A 20 -6.42 10.27 3.40
CA GLN A 20 -5.20 10.11 2.60
C GLN A 20 -5.21 8.76 1.88
N GLU A 21 -4.55 8.71 0.71
CA GLU A 21 -4.22 7.45 0.07
C GLU A 21 -3.33 6.62 1.00
N ALA A 22 -3.75 5.40 1.30
CA ALA A 22 -2.87 4.41 1.90
C ALA A 22 -1.89 3.91 0.84
N CYS A 23 -0.65 3.67 1.22
CA CYS A 23 0.34 2.97 0.39
C CYS A 23 1.06 1.88 1.20
N GLY A 24 1.58 0.85 0.56
CA GLY A 24 2.31 -0.20 1.24
C GLY A 24 2.88 -1.27 0.31
N VAL A 25 3.67 -2.17 0.88
CA VAL A 25 4.40 -3.20 0.14
C VAL A 25 3.87 -4.58 0.53
N ILE A 26 3.64 -5.45 -0.45
CA ILE A 26 3.49 -6.88 -0.20
C ILE A 26 4.84 -7.53 -0.43
N CYS A 27 5.40 -8.14 0.62
CA CYS A 27 6.60 -8.95 0.51
C CYS A 27 6.26 -10.44 0.57
N GLN A 28 7.13 -11.26 0.00
CA GLN A 28 7.06 -12.71 0.03
C GLN A 28 8.32 -13.30 0.66
N LYS A 29 8.12 -14.17 1.67
CA LYS A 29 9.17 -15.01 2.26
C LYS A 29 8.74 -16.46 2.16
N SER A 30 9.45 -17.23 1.33
CA SER A 30 9.08 -18.61 0.97
C SER A 30 7.64 -18.66 0.41
N ARG A 31 6.70 -19.33 1.09
CA ARG A 31 5.29 -19.43 0.67
C ARG A 31 4.38 -18.38 1.33
N VAL A 32 4.92 -17.55 2.23
CA VAL A 32 4.13 -16.58 3.02
C VAL A 32 4.22 -15.21 2.35
N LYS A 33 3.06 -14.58 2.15
CA LYS A 33 2.96 -13.17 1.77
C LYS A 33 2.50 -12.34 2.96
N ARG A 34 3.07 -11.15 3.12
CA ARG A 34 2.70 -10.22 4.18
C ARG A 34 2.62 -8.81 3.61
N TYR A 35 1.60 -8.07 4.04
CA TYR A 35 1.43 -6.66 3.73
C TYR A 35 2.11 -5.82 4.80
N PHE A 36 2.85 -4.81 4.36
CA PHE A 36 3.52 -3.81 5.17
C PHE A 36 2.91 -2.45 4.84
N PRO A 37 2.12 -1.86 5.76
CA PRO A 37 1.65 -0.50 5.60
C PRO A 37 2.86 0.45 5.63
N CYS A 38 2.92 1.41 4.72
CA CYS A 38 3.99 2.39 4.62
C CYS A 38 3.41 3.80 4.74
N ARG A 39 4.22 4.74 5.23
CA ARG A 39 3.88 6.17 5.24
C ARG A 39 3.80 6.70 3.81
N ASN A 40 2.76 7.49 3.55
CA ASN A 40 2.63 8.29 2.34
C ASN A 40 3.31 9.65 2.57
N LEU A 41 4.35 9.94 1.79
CA LEU A 41 5.15 11.17 1.88
C LEU A 41 4.79 12.21 0.80
N ALA A 42 3.77 11.94 -0.03
CA ALA A 42 3.38 12.85 -1.10
C ALA A 42 2.99 14.22 -0.55
N ALA A 43 3.33 15.27 -1.29
CA ALA A 43 2.91 16.64 -0.95
C ALA A 43 1.37 16.80 -0.98
N ASN A 44 0.68 16.01 -1.81
CA ASN A 44 -0.78 15.92 -1.85
C ASN A 44 -1.25 14.48 -1.54
N PRO A 45 -1.25 14.07 -0.26
CA PRO A 45 -1.44 12.68 0.12
C PRO A 45 -2.88 12.17 -0.05
N THR A 46 -3.85 13.03 -0.40
CA THR A 46 -5.25 12.61 -0.63
C THR A 46 -5.54 12.16 -2.06
N GLY A 47 -4.62 12.40 -3.01
CA GLY A 47 -4.80 11.96 -4.40
C GLY A 47 -3.53 11.49 -5.08
N GLN A 48 -2.46 11.30 -4.31
CA GLN A 48 -1.17 10.77 -4.76
C GLN A 48 -0.54 10.00 -3.60
N PHE A 49 0.39 9.10 -3.92
CA PHE A 49 1.27 8.52 -2.92
C PHE A 49 2.74 8.65 -3.30
N GLU A 50 3.58 8.88 -2.30
CA GLU A 50 5.02 8.73 -2.40
C GLU A 50 5.44 7.79 -1.27
N LEU A 51 5.97 6.62 -1.63
CA LEU A 51 6.25 5.58 -0.67
C LEU A 51 7.50 5.94 0.16
N SER A 52 7.36 5.91 1.49
CA SER A 52 8.52 6.10 2.39
C SER A 52 9.64 5.09 2.08
N PRO A 53 10.86 5.55 1.70
CA PRO A 53 11.98 4.66 1.41
C PRO A 53 12.40 3.82 2.61
N GLU A 54 12.29 4.37 3.83
CA GLU A 54 12.57 3.66 5.08
C GLU A 54 11.58 2.51 5.30
N ASP A 55 10.29 2.74 5.05
CA ASP A 55 9.29 1.69 5.23
C ASP A 55 9.39 0.61 4.13
N TYR A 56 9.77 1.00 2.92
CA TYR A 56 10.09 0.04 1.85
C TYR A 56 11.29 -0.82 2.23
N SER A 57 12.39 -0.21 2.70
CA SER A 57 13.58 -0.92 3.17
C SER A 57 13.25 -1.90 4.30
N ASN A 58 12.44 -1.48 5.28
CA ASN A 58 12.00 -2.35 6.38
C ASN A 58 11.16 -3.55 5.88
N ALA A 59 10.36 -3.37 4.83
CA ALA A 59 9.60 -4.46 4.22
C ALA A 59 10.52 -5.41 3.44
N GLU A 60 11.49 -4.88 2.71
CA GLU A 60 12.50 -5.64 1.97
C GLU A 60 13.37 -6.50 2.90
N ASP A 61 13.78 -5.97 4.06
CA ASP A 61 14.54 -6.70 5.08
C ASP A 61 13.79 -7.96 5.57
N TRP A 62 12.46 -7.95 5.52
CA TRP A 62 11.67 -9.12 5.90
C TRP A 62 11.66 -10.21 4.81
N GLY A 63 11.56 -9.81 3.54
CA GLY A 63 11.48 -10.70 2.38
C GLY A 63 11.30 -9.94 1.05
N LEU A 64 11.24 -10.69 -0.05
CA LEU A 64 11.21 -10.12 -1.40
C LEU A 64 9.96 -9.26 -1.64
N PRO A 65 10.07 -7.96 -1.96
CA PRO A 65 8.94 -7.15 -2.41
C PRO A 65 8.36 -7.72 -3.71
N VAL A 66 7.05 -7.98 -3.75
CA VAL A 66 6.37 -8.58 -4.92
C VAL A 66 5.20 -7.74 -5.44
N ALA A 67 4.76 -6.72 -4.71
CA ALA A 67 3.78 -5.74 -5.18
C ALA A 67 3.82 -4.47 -4.32
N ILE A 68 3.49 -3.34 -4.94
CA ILE A 68 3.06 -2.11 -4.27
C ILE A 68 1.54 -2.08 -4.26
N VAL A 69 0.96 -1.59 -3.17
CA VAL A 69 -0.49 -1.40 -3.01
C VAL A 69 -0.72 0.03 -2.59
N HIS A 70 -1.66 0.70 -3.24
CA HIS A 70 -2.20 1.95 -2.73
C HIS A 70 -3.73 2.00 -2.88
N SER A 71 -4.35 3.02 -2.30
CA SER A 71 -5.80 3.24 -2.39
C SER A 71 -6.10 4.64 -2.90
N HIS A 72 -6.94 4.76 -3.92
CA HIS A 72 -7.53 6.04 -4.29
C HIS A 72 -8.64 6.43 -3.30
N CYS A 73 -8.71 7.71 -2.95
CA CYS A 73 -9.70 8.26 -2.02
C CYS A 73 -10.43 9.45 -2.64
N GLY A 74 -11.74 9.59 -2.40
CA GLY A 74 -12.57 10.70 -2.89
C GLY A 74 -13.81 10.24 -3.66
N ASP A 75 -14.62 11.20 -4.09
CA ASP A 75 -15.84 10.93 -4.86
C ASP A 75 -15.50 10.56 -6.31
N GLY A 76 -16.08 9.47 -6.81
CA GLY A 76 -15.92 9.02 -8.20
C GLY A 76 -14.60 8.31 -8.52
N VAL A 77 -13.75 8.04 -7.52
CA VAL A 77 -12.52 7.26 -7.73
C VAL A 77 -12.81 5.80 -8.02
N THR A 78 -11.93 5.16 -8.79
CA THR A 78 -12.08 3.75 -9.20
C THR A 78 -10.96 2.90 -8.61
N THR A 79 -11.01 1.58 -8.83
CA THR A 79 -9.89 0.68 -8.49
C THR A 79 -8.84 0.59 -9.60
N HIS A 80 -8.97 1.40 -10.66
CA HIS A 80 -8.00 1.45 -11.75
C HIS A 80 -6.88 2.43 -11.43
N PRO A 81 -5.64 2.12 -11.82
CA PRO A 81 -4.53 3.06 -11.67
C PRO A 81 -4.79 4.34 -12.49
N SER A 82 -4.32 5.46 -11.95
CA SER A 82 -4.21 6.73 -12.64
C SER A 82 -3.00 6.71 -13.60
N GLU A 83 -2.82 7.75 -14.42
CA GLU A 83 -1.70 7.83 -15.36
C GLU A 83 -0.33 7.96 -14.69
N ILE A 84 -0.30 8.35 -13.41
CA ILE A 84 0.92 8.65 -12.65
C ILE A 84 1.31 7.54 -11.67
N ASP A 85 0.51 6.48 -11.58
CA ASP A 85 0.79 5.28 -10.76
C ASP A 85 1.76 4.32 -11.48
#